data_AF-A0A7C4BK02-F1
#
_entry.id   AF-A0A7C4BK02-F1
#
_cell.length_a   1.000
_cell.length_b   1.000
_cell.length_c   1.000
_cell.angle_alpha   90.00
_cell.angle_beta   90.00
_cell.angle_gamma   90.00
#
_symmetry.space_group_name_H-M   'P 1'
#
loop_
_entity.id
_entity.type
_entity.pdbx_description
1 polymer ?
#
loop_
_entity_poly.entity_id
_entity_poly.type
_entity_poly.pdbx_seq_one_letter_code
_entity_poly.pdbx_strand_id
1 'polypeptide(L)'
;HRGERVKALVIEIYRTKEPQIVVSRSHPAFVKKLFEKEVPEIQEGIIKIMAIAREPGSRTKIAVMSKDPNLDPVGACVGVRGSRISAVLQELKGEKIDVVQYDPDPAKFVYNALSPAECTKVIVDEATKTLEVIVPDDQLSLAIGRKGENVKLASKLVGWRIDILSETQYARRQEPEFAELLKVTGLSDEVAGRLYEAGIKNLGTLAETPPDKIAEITKLPLEEVQQMLAKVKTYSEQKTT
;
A
#
# COMPACT_ATOMS: atom_id res chain seq x y z
N HIS A 1 -6.30 -22.47 23.03
CA HIS A 1 -7.19 -23.33 23.85
C HIS A 1 -6.74 -23.37 25.29
N ARG A 2 -7.63 -23.75 26.23
CA ARG A 2 -7.26 -23.95 27.64
C ARG A 2 -6.11 -24.95 27.72
N GLY A 3 -5.01 -24.59 28.39
CA GLY A 3 -3.80 -25.41 28.49
C GLY A 3 -2.73 -25.13 27.44
N GLU A 4 -3.00 -24.33 26.41
CA GLU A 4 -1.95 -23.90 25.47
C GLU A 4 -1.06 -22.82 26.06
N ARG A 5 0.25 -22.98 25.87
CA ARG A 5 1.21 -21.91 26.16
C ARG A 5 1.15 -20.87 25.04
N VAL A 6 1.12 -19.60 25.43
CA VAL A 6 1.20 -18.46 24.51
C VAL A 6 2.21 -17.45 25.05
N LYS A 7 2.95 -16.79 24.16
CA LYS A 7 3.76 -15.63 24.53
C LYS A 7 2.92 -14.36 24.39
N ALA A 8 3.19 -13.34 25.17
CA ALA A 8 2.55 -12.05 25.01
C ALA A 8 3.47 -10.93 25.48
N LEU A 9 3.27 -9.72 24.97
CA LEU A 9 3.95 -8.52 25.42
C LEU A 9 3.23 -7.97 26.65
N VAL A 10 3.93 -7.77 27.76
CA VAL A 10 3.38 -6.98 28.88
C VAL A 10 3.28 -5.53 28.44
N ILE A 11 2.09 -4.95 28.47
CA ILE A 11 1.85 -3.56 28.10
C ILE A 11 1.60 -2.66 29.31
N GLU A 12 1.08 -3.22 30.41
CA GLU A 12 0.77 -2.46 31.61
C GLU A 12 0.77 -3.35 32.85
N ILE A 13 1.11 -2.75 34.00
CA ILE A 13 1.08 -3.41 35.31
C ILE A 13 0.32 -2.49 36.28
N TYR A 14 -0.82 -2.97 36.77
CA TYR A 14 -1.59 -2.29 37.81
C TYR A 14 -1.18 -2.81 39.18
N ARG A 15 -0.65 -1.91 40.01
CA ARG A 15 -0.19 -2.22 41.38
C ARG A 15 -1.29 -1.93 42.41
N THR A 16 -2.42 -2.63 42.29
CA THR A 16 -3.50 -2.59 43.29
C THR A 16 -3.30 -3.70 44.33
N LYS A 17 -4.26 -3.88 45.26
CA LYS A 17 -4.22 -4.97 46.25
C LYS A 17 -4.10 -6.36 45.61
N GLU A 18 -4.68 -6.53 44.42
CA GLU A 18 -4.49 -7.71 43.56
C GLU A 18 -3.80 -7.28 42.27
N PRO A 19 -2.47 -7.44 42.15
CA PRO A 19 -1.73 -6.97 40.99
C PRO A 19 -2.26 -7.57 39.69
N GLN A 20 -2.49 -6.72 38.70
CA GLN A 20 -2.95 -7.15 37.38
C GLN A 20 -1.88 -6.84 36.33
N ILE A 21 -1.64 -7.80 35.45
CA ILE A 21 -0.71 -7.66 34.33
C ILE A 21 -1.53 -7.68 33.05
N VAL A 22 -1.53 -6.57 32.30
CA VAL A 22 -2.17 -6.51 31.00
C VAL A 22 -1.14 -6.90 29.94
N VAL A 23 -1.54 -7.85 29.11
CA VAL A 23 -0.70 -8.36 28.02
C VAL A 23 -1.37 -8.13 26.67
N SER A 24 -0.57 -7.95 25.63
CA SER A 24 -1.03 -7.80 24.26
C SER A 24 -0.25 -8.71 23.31
N ARG A 25 -0.97 -9.28 22.35
CA ARG A 25 -0.39 -9.98 21.19
C ARG A 25 -0.60 -9.20 19.89
N SER A 26 -1.47 -8.18 19.90
CA SER A 26 -1.76 -7.33 18.75
C SER A 26 -0.81 -6.13 18.62
N HIS A 27 -0.16 -5.71 19.71
CA HIS A 27 0.74 -4.58 19.69
C HIS A 27 1.96 -4.82 18.77
N PRO A 28 2.40 -3.88 17.91
CA PRO A 28 3.54 -4.08 17.00
C PRO A 28 4.86 -4.44 17.71
N ALA A 29 5.08 -3.91 18.91
CA ALA A 29 6.26 -4.25 19.72
C ALA A 29 6.32 -5.75 20.10
N PHE A 30 5.20 -6.49 20.06
CA PHE A 30 5.24 -7.94 20.25
C PHE A 30 6.06 -8.61 19.14
N VAL A 31 5.83 -8.23 17.87
CA VAL A 31 6.61 -8.74 16.72
C VAL A 31 8.07 -8.36 16.87
N LYS A 32 8.36 -7.10 17.24
CA LYS A 32 9.74 -6.64 17.51
C LYS A 32 10.45 -7.54 18.52
N LYS A 33 9.81 -7.85 19.65
CA LYS A 33 10.38 -8.72 20.70
C LYS A 33 10.54 -10.17 20.26
N LEU A 34 9.68 -10.68 19.38
CA LEU A 34 9.86 -12.01 18.81
C LEU A 34 11.09 -12.07 17.90
N PHE A 35 11.27 -11.08 17.02
CA PHE A 35 12.46 -10.97 16.18
C PHE A 35 13.75 -10.77 16.99
N GLU A 36 13.74 -9.91 18.02
CA GLU A 36 14.87 -9.74 18.94
C GLU A 36 15.28 -11.06 19.62
N LYS A 37 14.33 -11.96 19.88
CA LYS A 37 14.62 -13.26 20.49
C LYS A 37 15.12 -14.30 19.49
N GLU A 38 14.65 -14.24 18.25
CA GLU A 38 14.91 -15.23 17.21
C GLU A 38 16.17 -14.91 16.38
N VAL A 39 16.54 -13.64 16.29
CA VAL A 39 17.63 -13.14 15.44
C VAL A 39 18.73 -12.52 16.31
N PRO A 40 19.83 -13.25 16.59
CA PRO A 40 20.93 -12.78 17.43
C PRO A 40 21.50 -11.42 17.00
N GLU A 41 21.59 -11.19 15.70
CA GLU A 41 22.13 -9.98 15.10
C GLU A 41 21.27 -8.75 15.43
N ILE A 42 19.96 -8.92 15.67
CA ILE A 42 19.07 -7.85 16.17
C ILE A 42 19.31 -7.63 17.66
N GLN A 43 19.48 -8.70 18.44
CA GLN A 43 19.76 -8.63 19.87
C GLN A 43 21.08 -7.90 20.17
N GLU A 44 22.11 -8.17 19.37
CA GLU A 44 23.43 -7.53 19.44
C GLU A 44 23.42 -6.11 18.84
N GLY A 45 22.32 -5.73 18.17
CA GLY A 45 22.14 -4.41 17.57
C GLY A 45 22.99 -4.17 16.32
N ILE A 46 23.49 -5.23 15.68
CA ILE A 46 24.13 -5.20 14.35
C ILE A 46 23.06 -4.90 13.30
N ILE A 47 21.93 -5.59 13.39
CA ILE A 47 20.72 -5.30 12.62
C ILE A 47 19.77 -4.48 13.47
N LYS A 48 19.19 -3.44 12.86
CA LYS A 48 18.16 -2.61 13.47
C LYS A 48 16.83 -2.82 12.74
N ILE A 49 15.77 -3.00 13.53
CA ILE A 49 14.39 -2.88 13.04
C ILE A 49 14.05 -1.38 12.99
N MET A 50 13.89 -0.87 11.77
CA MET A 50 13.69 0.55 11.50
C MET A 50 12.21 0.94 11.58
N ALA A 51 11.32 0.09 11.08
CA ALA A 51 9.87 0.31 11.09
C ALA A 51 9.10 -1.01 11.10
N ILE A 52 7.89 -0.98 11.65
CA ILE A 52 6.92 -2.09 11.62
C ILE A 52 5.55 -1.52 11.27
N ALA A 53 4.95 -2.03 10.18
CA ALA A 53 3.55 -1.80 9.83
C ALA A 53 2.80 -3.12 9.99
N ARG A 54 1.74 -3.14 10.80
CA ARG A 54 1.08 -4.38 11.21
C ARG A 54 -0.44 -4.29 11.17
N GLU A 55 -1.05 -5.30 10.56
CA GLU A 55 -2.47 -5.67 10.72
C GLU A 55 -2.52 -7.02 11.46
N PRO A 56 -2.74 -7.02 12.79
CA PRO A 56 -2.57 -8.21 13.61
C PRO A 56 -3.43 -9.39 13.16
N GLY A 57 -2.82 -10.57 13.09
CA GLY A 57 -3.48 -11.80 12.63
C GLY A 57 -3.64 -11.90 11.11
N SER A 58 -3.30 -10.85 10.34
CA SER A 58 -3.35 -10.86 8.88
C SER A 58 -1.96 -10.75 8.28
N ARG A 59 -1.31 -9.58 8.39
CA ARG A 59 -0.02 -9.32 7.77
C ARG A 59 0.78 -8.25 8.50
N THR A 60 2.09 -8.45 8.57
CA THR A 60 3.07 -7.48 9.06
C THR A 60 4.16 -7.25 8.02
N LYS A 61 4.50 -5.99 7.76
CA LYS A 61 5.75 -5.61 7.10
C LYS A 61 6.73 -5.10 8.14
N ILE A 62 7.98 -5.55 8.06
CA ILE A 62 9.07 -5.14 8.93
C ILE A 62 10.25 -4.69 8.09
N ALA A 63 10.74 -3.49 8.38
CA ALA A 63 11.88 -2.89 7.69
C ALA A 63 13.13 -3.00 8.54
N VAL A 64 14.19 -3.58 7.98
CA VAL A 64 15.45 -3.85 8.69
C VAL A 64 16.63 -3.24 7.95
N MET A 65 17.63 -2.82 8.72
CA MET A 65 18.89 -2.28 8.20
C MET A 65 20.06 -2.88 8.98
N SER A 66 21.13 -3.23 8.29
CA SER A 66 22.39 -3.64 8.93
C SER A 66 23.29 -2.43 9.14
N LYS A 67 24.00 -2.38 10.28
CA LYS A 67 25.14 -1.48 10.48
C LYS A 67 26.41 -2.00 9.81
N ASP A 68 26.51 -3.31 9.61
CA ASP A 68 27.61 -3.94 8.89
C ASP A 68 27.23 -4.05 7.41
N PRO A 69 27.94 -3.35 6.49
CA PRO A 69 27.65 -3.40 5.07
C PRO A 69 27.87 -4.78 4.43
N ASN A 70 28.60 -5.68 5.09
CA ASN A 70 28.84 -7.04 4.59
C ASN A 70 27.76 -8.04 5.02
N LEU A 71 26.81 -7.62 5.86
CA LEU A 71 25.74 -8.45 6.38
C LEU A 71 24.41 -8.08 5.72
N ASP A 72 23.77 -9.05 5.07
CA ASP A 72 22.40 -8.91 4.57
C ASP A 72 21.40 -8.96 5.74
N PRO A 73 20.71 -7.85 6.05
CA PRO A 73 19.77 -7.83 7.16
C PRO A 73 18.50 -8.65 6.91
N VAL A 74 18.07 -8.79 5.65
CA VAL A 74 16.87 -9.55 5.31
C VAL A 74 17.15 -11.04 5.45
N GLY A 75 18.24 -11.52 4.84
CA GLY A 75 18.70 -12.90 4.93
C GLY A 75 18.91 -13.37 6.37
N ALA A 76 19.52 -12.53 7.23
CA ALA A 76 19.70 -12.85 8.64
C ALA A 76 18.38 -12.99 9.41
N CYS A 77 17.37 -12.17 9.09
CA CYS A 77 16.05 -12.26 9.70
C CYS A 77 15.25 -13.48 9.21
N VAL A 78 15.42 -13.86 7.94
CA VAL A 78 14.76 -15.03 7.34
C VAL A 78 15.39 -16.32 7.86
N GLY A 79 16.72 -16.37 7.94
CA GLY A 79 17.49 -17.56 8.33
C GLY A 79 17.54 -18.62 7.24
N VAL A 80 18.30 -19.69 7.47
CA VAL A 80 18.47 -20.79 6.51
C VAL A 80 17.11 -21.41 6.19
N ARG A 81 16.69 -21.35 4.92
CA ARG A 81 15.38 -21.82 4.44
C ARG A 81 14.19 -21.23 5.22
N GLY A 82 14.32 -19.99 5.71
CA GLY A 82 13.24 -19.33 6.43
C GLY A 82 13.01 -19.83 7.86
N SER A 83 13.96 -20.54 8.47
CA SER A 83 13.77 -21.17 9.79
C SER A 83 13.43 -20.15 10.89
N ARG A 84 14.13 -19.01 10.93
CA ARG A 84 13.93 -17.95 11.94
C ARG A 84 12.58 -17.26 11.75
N ILE A 85 12.28 -16.79 10.55
CA ILE A 85 10.98 -16.15 10.27
C ILE A 85 9.81 -17.13 10.52
N SER A 86 9.97 -18.42 10.22
CA SER A 86 8.96 -19.45 10.48
C SER A 86 8.65 -19.62 11.96
N ALA A 87 9.65 -19.54 12.84
CA ALA A 87 9.44 -19.60 14.28
C ALA A 87 8.59 -18.42 14.78
N VAL A 88 8.82 -17.21 14.24
CA VAL A 88 8.01 -16.03 14.54
C VAL A 88 6.59 -16.19 13.98
N LEU A 89 6.42 -16.63 12.74
CA LEU A 89 5.13 -16.88 12.09
C LEU A 89 4.27 -17.88 12.89
N GLN A 90 4.89 -18.96 13.38
CA GLN A 90 4.22 -19.96 14.20
C GLN A 90 3.68 -19.35 15.49
N GLU A 91 4.46 -18.48 16.14
CA GLU A 91 4.00 -17.76 17.33
C GLU A 91 2.84 -16.82 17.02
N LEU A 92 2.79 -16.20 15.83
CA LEU A 92 1.71 -15.28 15.42
C LEU A 92 0.46 -15.97 14.88
N LYS A 93 0.42 -17.31 14.84
CA LYS A 93 -0.75 -18.13 14.45
C LYS A 93 -1.32 -17.80 13.06
N GLY A 94 -0.45 -17.68 12.05
CA GLY A 94 -0.86 -17.56 10.64
C GLY A 94 -0.88 -16.14 10.08
N GLU A 95 -0.50 -15.13 10.87
CA GLU A 95 -0.16 -13.80 10.36
C GLU A 95 1.00 -13.91 9.38
N LYS A 96 0.89 -13.34 8.18
CA LYS A 96 1.99 -13.28 7.20
C LYS A 96 3.01 -12.21 7.60
N ILE A 97 4.29 -12.43 7.30
CA ILE A 97 5.34 -11.45 7.58
C ILE A 97 6.18 -11.24 6.32
N ASP A 98 6.33 -9.99 5.90
CA ASP A 98 7.31 -9.59 4.90
C ASP A 98 8.45 -8.84 5.60
N VAL A 99 9.67 -9.36 5.50
CA VAL A 99 10.89 -8.67 5.95
C VAL A 99 11.50 -7.99 4.74
N VAL A 100 11.72 -6.69 4.82
CA VAL A 100 12.22 -5.88 3.70
C VAL A 100 13.40 -5.03 4.15
N GLN A 101 14.31 -4.74 3.22
CA GLN A 101 15.43 -3.86 3.50
C GLN A 101 14.94 -2.40 3.58
N TYR A 102 15.30 -1.73 4.67
CA TYR A 102 15.07 -0.30 4.84
C TYR A 102 16.03 0.51 3.97
N ASP A 103 15.52 1.59 3.38
CA ASP A 103 16.32 2.63 2.76
C ASP A 103 15.90 3.99 3.35
N PRO A 104 16.84 4.89 3.68
CA PRO A 104 16.50 6.24 4.14
C PRO A 104 15.83 7.11 3.06
N ASP A 105 16.04 6.82 1.79
CA ASP A 105 15.37 7.49 0.67
C ASP A 105 14.00 6.82 0.43
N PRO A 106 12.87 7.53 0.65
CA PRO A 106 11.54 6.95 0.48
C PRO A 106 11.28 6.45 -0.96
N ALA A 107 11.90 7.08 -1.96
CA ALA A 107 11.76 6.68 -3.35
C ALA A 107 12.42 5.32 -3.63
N LYS A 108 13.52 5.01 -2.94
CA LYS A 108 14.17 3.69 -2.99
C LYS A 108 13.46 2.69 -2.08
N PHE A 109 13.06 3.15 -0.90
CA PHE A 109 12.46 2.29 0.11
C PHE A 109 11.14 1.70 -0.35
N VAL A 110 10.35 2.43 -1.15
CA VAL A 110 9.06 1.94 -1.63
C VAL A 110 9.15 0.71 -2.53
N TYR A 111 10.22 0.54 -3.32
CA TYR A 111 10.47 -0.67 -4.10
C TYR A 111 10.53 -1.90 -3.19
N ASN A 112 11.23 -1.78 -2.05
CA ASN A 112 11.30 -2.85 -1.06
C ASN A 112 9.98 -3.01 -0.31
N ALA A 113 9.33 -1.91 0.06
CA ALA A 113 8.11 -1.93 0.87
C ALA A 113 6.91 -2.57 0.13
N LEU A 114 6.83 -2.43 -1.20
CA LEU A 114 5.76 -3.01 -2.02
C LEU A 114 5.98 -4.50 -2.36
N SER A 115 7.16 -5.05 -2.07
CA SER A 115 7.46 -6.47 -2.23
C SER A 115 6.31 -7.36 -1.69
N PRO A 116 5.86 -8.35 -2.47
CA PRO A 116 6.51 -8.94 -3.64
C PRO A 116 6.26 -8.25 -4.99
N ALA A 117 5.46 -7.18 -5.06
CA ALA A 117 5.20 -6.51 -6.32
C ALA A 117 6.42 -5.70 -6.79
N GLU A 118 6.76 -5.82 -8.06
CA GLU A 118 7.84 -5.06 -8.69
C GLU A 118 7.31 -3.72 -9.21
N CYS A 119 8.10 -2.67 -9.02
CA CYS A 119 7.77 -1.32 -9.47
C CYS A 119 8.66 -0.95 -10.65
N THR A 120 8.11 -0.27 -11.65
CA THR A 120 8.85 0.16 -12.84
C THR A 120 9.33 1.60 -12.70
N LYS A 121 8.54 2.46 -12.05
CA LYS A 121 8.88 3.87 -11.84
C LYS A 121 8.26 4.40 -10.56
N VAL A 122 8.95 5.34 -9.92
CA VAL A 122 8.45 6.08 -8.75
C VAL A 122 8.60 7.57 -9.02
N ILE A 123 7.51 8.31 -8.86
CA ILE A 123 7.47 9.78 -8.94
C ILE A 123 7.23 10.30 -7.53
N VAL A 124 8.05 11.25 -7.12
CA VAL A 124 8.04 11.79 -5.76
C VAL A 124 7.42 13.17 -5.77
N ASP A 125 6.39 13.35 -4.97
CA ASP A 125 5.86 14.66 -4.60
C ASP A 125 6.21 14.93 -3.13
N GLU A 126 7.27 15.70 -2.92
CA GLU A 126 7.76 16.05 -1.59
C GLU A 126 6.81 16.98 -0.84
N ALA A 127 6.07 17.85 -1.56
CA ALA A 127 5.18 18.83 -0.95
C ALA A 127 4.00 18.14 -0.26
N THR A 128 3.47 17.09 -0.90
CA THR A 128 2.34 16.31 -0.34
C THR A 128 2.77 15.02 0.38
N LYS A 129 4.07 14.70 0.39
CA LYS A 129 4.61 13.40 0.85
C LYS A 129 3.92 12.21 0.19
N THR A 130 3.78 12.27 -1.13
CA THR A 130 3.17 11.23 -1.95
C THR A 130 4.21 10.60 -2.87
N LEU A 131 4.17 9.27 -2.96
CA LEU A 131 4.88 8.48 -3.95
C LEU A 131 3.84 7.95 -4.94
N GLU A 132 3.89 8.41 -6.18
CA GLU A 132 3.14 7.80 -7.27
C GLU A 132 4.01 6.69 -7.86
N VAL A 133 3.58 5.45 -7.66
CA VAL A 133 4.32 4.24 -8.02
C VAL A 133 3.65 3.60 -9.23
N ILE A 134 4.43 3.42 -10.29
CA ILE A 134 4.00 2.74 -11.49
C ILE A 134 4.49 1.30 -11.41
N VAL A 135 3.58 0.36 -11.70
CA VAL A 135 3.84 -1.08 -11.73
C VAL A 135 3.38 -1.65 -13.07
N PRO A 136 3.91 -2.81 -13.51
CA PRO A 136 3.35 -3.55 -14.64
C PRO A 136 1.85 -3.84 -14.45
N ASP A 137 1.07 -3.88 -15.53
CA ASP A 137 -0.38 -4.10 -15.49
C ASP A 137 -0.77 -5.41 -14.78
N ASP A 138 0.02 -6.47 -14.93
CA ASP A 138 -0.19 -7.77 -14.27
C ASP A 138 0.16 -7.75 -12.77
N GLN A 139 0.98 -6.80 -12.33
CA GLN A 139 1.40 -6.61 -10.93
C GLN A 139 0.47 -5.67 -10.16
N LEU A 140 -0.43 -4.92 -10.82
CA LEU A 140 -1.30 -3.93 -10.17
C LEU A 140 -2.09 -4.52 -9.00
N SER A 141 -2.73 -5.68 -9.21
CA SER A 141 -3.50 -6.35 -8.15
C SER A 141 -2.62 -6.83 -7.00
N LEU A 142 -1.37 -7.23 -7.27
CA LEU A 142 -0.44 -7.69 -6.24
C LEU A 142 0.06 -6.50 -5.40
N ALA A 143 0.39 -5.40 -6.08
CA ALA A 143 0.88 -4.17 -5.48
C ALA A 143 -0.15 -3.55 -4.53
N ILE A 144 -1.42 -3.49 -4.95
CA ILE A 144 -2.55 -3.06 -4.10
C ILE A 144 -2.78 -4.08 -2.97
N GLY A 145 -2.83 -5.37 -3.32
CA GLY A 145 -3.15 -6.46 -2.41
C GLY A 145 -4.64 -6.56 -2.07
N ARG A 146 -5.02 -7.65 -1.39
CA ARG A 146 -6.42 -7.90 -1.01
C ARG A 146 -6.93 -6.76 -0.12
N LYS A 147 -8.01 -6.09 -0.53
CA LYS A 147 -8.58 -4.90 0.17
C LYS A 147 -7.56 -3.76 0.38
N GLY A 148 -6.53 -3.66 -0.47
CA GLY A 148 -5.50 -2.62 -0.34
C GLY A 148 -4.50 -2.88 0.80
N GLU A 149 -4.46 -4.08 1.37
CA GLU A 149 -3.62 -4.39 2.54
C GLU A 149 -2.13 -4.14 2.25
N ASN A 150 -1.62 -4.51 1.07
CA ASN A 150 -0.19 -4.39 0.76
C ASN A 150 0.24 -2.93 0.67
N VAL A 151 -0.45 -2.12 -0.14
CA VAL A 151 -0.16 -0.68 -0.28
C VAL A 151 -0.35 0.08 1.04
N LYS A 152 -1.37 -0.28 1.83
CA LYS A 152 -1.62 0.35 3.13
C LYS A 152 -0.51 0.04 4.14
N LEU A 153 -0.02 -1.20 4.18
CA LEU A 153 1.11 -1.57 5.02
C LEU A 153 2.40 -0.93 4.54
N ALA A 154 2.66 -0.90 3.23
CA ALA A 154 3.82 -0.22 2.65
C ALA A 154 3.81 1.28 2.97
N SER A 155 2.66 1.94 2.81
CA SER A 155 2.50 3.38 3.11
C SER A 155 2.79 3.68 4.58
N LYS A 156 2.27 2.86 5.50
CA LYS A 156 2.58 2.97 6.94
C LYS A 156 4.06 2.70 7.26
N LEU A 157 4.69 1.79 6.53
CA LEU A 157 6.08 1.39 6.74
C LEU A 157 7.05 2.49 6.28
N VAL A 158 6.78 3.08 5.10
CA VAL A 158 7.56 4.18 4.52
C VAL A 158 7.26 5.51 5.21
N GLY A 159 6.03 5.68 5.73
CA GLY A 159 5.55 6.94 6.30
C GLY A 159 5.14 7.98 5.26
N TRP A 160 4.86 7.53 4.03
CA TRP A 160 4.43 8.35 2.89
C TRP A 160 3.14 7.80 2.31
N ARG A 161 2.32 8.66 1.69
CA ARG A 161 1.19 8.18 0.88
C ARG A 161 1.75 7.48 -0.36
N ILE A 162 1.17 6.34 -0.72
CA ILE A 162 1.56 5.58 -1.92
C ILE A 162 0.32 5.45 -2.79
N ASP A 163 0.38 6.05 -3.97
CA ASP A 163 -0.63 5.90 -5.01
C ASP A 163 -0.06 4.98 -6.08
N ILE A 164 -0.79 3.92 -6.45
CA ILE A 164 -0.31 2.91 -7.40
C ILE A 164 -1.06 3.04 -8.71
N LEU A 165 -0.34 3.05 -9.82
CA LEU A 165 -0.87 3.03 -11.17
C LEU A 165 -0.23 1.89 -11.97
N SER A 166 -0.98 1.31 -12.90
CA SER A 166 -0.35 0.50 -13.94
C SER A 166 0.34 1.36 -14.99
N GLU A 167 1.23 0.77 -15.78
CA GLU A 167 1.85 1.43 -16.92
C GLU A 167 0.81 1.97 -17.92
N THR A 168 -0.23 1.19 -18.21
CA THR A 168 -1.33 1.63 -19.08
C THR A 168 -2.08 2.83 -18.49
N GLN A 169 -2.41 2.81 -17.20
CA GLN A 169 -3.06 3.94 -16.53
C GLN A 169 -2.17 5.18 -16.55
N TYR A 170 -0.89 5.01 -16.27
CA TYR A 170 0.08 6.10 -16.27
C TYR A 170 0.22 6.73 -17.66
N ALA A 171 0.39 5.93 -18.71
CA ALA A 171 0.49 6.41 -20.08
C ALA A 171 -0.74 7.21 -20.50
N ARG A 172 -1.93 6.70 -20.18
CA ARG A 172 -3.19 7.37 -20.47
C ARG A 172 -3.33 8.72 -19.76
N ARG A 173 -2.84 8.84 -18.51
CA ARG A 173 -2.81 10.12 -17.77
C ARG A 173 -1.89 11.17 -18.39
N GLN A 174 -0.91 10.76 -19.21
CA GLN A 174 -0.06 11.70 -19.94
C GLN A 174 -0.78 12.32 -21.15
N GLU A 175 -1.90 11.75 -21.60
CA GLU A 175 -2.70 12.34 -22.67
C GLU A 175 -3.44 13.60 -22.16
N PRO A 176 -3.20 14.80 -22.73
CA PRO A 176 -3.77 16.04 -22.22
C PRO A 176 -5.30 16.03 -22.18
N GLU A 177 -5.92 15.42 -23.19
CA GLU A 177 -7.36 15.29 -23.33
C GLU A 177 -7.98 14.40 -22.26
N PHE A 178 -7.28 13.33 -21.88
CA PHE A 178 -7.72 12.42 -20.82
C PHE A 178 -7.53 13.06 -19.43
N ALA A 179 -6.41 13.75 -19.21
CA ALA A 179 -6.18 14.50 -17.98
C ALA A 179 -7.23 15.61 -17.79
N GLU A 180 -7.59 16.32 -18.86
CA GLU A 180 -8.68 17.29 -18.86
C GLU A 180 -10.04 16.63 -18.55
N LEU A 181 -10.32 15.47 -19.17
CA LEU A 181 -11.54 14.70 -18.91
C LEU A 181 -11.67 14.34 -17.42
N LEU A 182 -10.61 13.79 -16.81
CA LEU A 182 -10.61 13.46 -15.39
C LEU A 182 -10.88 14.69 -14.51
N LYS A 183 -10.20 15.80 -14.81
CA LYS A 183 -10.31 17.05 -14.03
C LYS A 183 -11.73 17.63 -14.06
N VAL A 184 -12.37 17.65 -15.23
CA VAL A 184 -13.69 18.27 -15.42
C VAL A 184 -14.82 17.37 -14.94
N THR A 185 -14.74 16.07 -15.24
CA THR A 185 -15.79 15.11 -14.88
C THR A 185 -15.73 14.70 -13.41
N GLY A 186 -14.55 14.71 -12.81
CA GLY A 186 -14.32 14.20 -11.46
C GLY A 186 -14.43 12.67 -11.36
N LEU A 187 -14.40 11.97 -12.49
CA LEU A 187 -14.43 10.51 -12.53
C LEU A 187 -13.17 9.91 -11.93
N SER A 188 -13.31 8.71 -11.36
CA SER A 188 -12.13 7.91 -11.01
C SER A 188 -11.44 7.41 -12.27
N ASP A 189 -10.15 7.12 -12.14
CA ASP A 189 -9.32 6.60 -13.23
C ASP A 189 -9.89 5.30 -13.85
N GLU A 190 -10.51 4.46 -13.02
CA GLU A 190 -11.17 3.23 -13.46
C GLU A 190 -12.43 3.51 -14.30
N VAL A 191 -13.27 4.46 -13.88
CA VAL A 191 -14.49 4.80 -14.64
C VAL A 191 -14.14 5.50 -15.94
N ALA A 192 -13.24 6.48 -15.90
CA ALA A 192 -12.74 7.17 -17.09
C ALA A 192 -12.01 6.20 -18.04
N GLY A 193 -11.36 5.17 -17.50
CA GLY A 193 -10.72 4.14 -18.32
C GLY A 193 -11.68 3.33 -19.17
N ARG A 194 -12.86 3.00 -18.63
CA ARG A 194 -13.90 2.31 -19.42
C ARG A 194 -14.43 3.17 -20.56
N LEU A 195 -14.54 4.48 -20.35
CA LEU A 195 -14.88 5.43 -21.42
C LEU A 195 -13.79 5.45 -22.49
N TYR A 196 -12.53 5.51 -22.07
CA TYR A 196 -11.39 5.52 -22.97
C TYR A 196 -11.34 4.27 -23.87
N GLU A 197 -11.54 3.08 -23.28
CA GLU A 197 -11.61 1.79 -24.00
C GLU A 197 -12.79 1.74 -24.97
N ALA A 198 -13.92 2.38 -24.63
CA ALA A 198 -15.08 2.49 -25.50
C ALA A 198 -14.93 3.57 -26.62
N GLY A 199 -13.75 4.19 -26.73
CA GLY A 199 -13.44 5.21 -27.74
C GLY A 199 -13.81 6.64 -27.34
N ILE A 200 -14.33 6.86 -26.13
CA ILE A 200 -14.68 8.18 -25.59
C ILE A 200 -13.46 8.74 -24.86
N LYS A 201 -12.55 9.36 -25.63
CA LYS A 201 -11.22 9.75 -25.14
C LYS A 201 -11.13 11.20 -24.64
N ASN A 202 -12.10 12.05 -24.98
CA ASN A 202 -12.05 13.48 -24.70
C ASN A 202 -13.44 14.04 -24.37
N LEU A 203 -13.48 15.28 -23.88
CA LEU A 203 -14.73 15.94 -23.48
C LEU A 203 -15.73 16.14 -24.65
N GLY A 204 -15.24 16.32 -25.88
CA GLY A 204 -16.10 16.50 -27.06
C GLY A 204 -16.88 15.23 -27.40
N THR A 205 -16.16 14.12 -27.57
CA THR A 205 -16.78 12.80 -27.79
C THR A 205 -17.70 12.39 -26.65
N LEU A 206 -17.36 12.75 -25.40
CA LEU A 206 -18.22 12.52 -24.24
C LEU A 206 -19.51 13.32 -24.31
N ALA A 207 -19.46 14.61 -24.68
CA ALA A 207 -20.63 15.48 -24.78
C ALA A 207 -21.60 15.06 -25.91
N GLU A 208 -21.08 14.47 -26.98
CA GLU A 208 -21.86 13.96 -28.12
C GLU A 208 -22.45 12.56 -27.87
N THR A 209 -21.97 11.85 -26.85
CA THR A 209 -22.43 10.49 -26.55
C THR A 209 -23.75 10.52 -25.76
N PRO A 210 -24.77 9.72 -26.15
CA PRO A 210 -26.02 9.63 -25.41
C PRO A 210 -25.81 9.25 -23.93
N PRO A 211 -26.51 9.90 -22.98
CA PRO A 211 -26.36 9.63 -21.54
C PRO A 211 -26.57 8.16 -21.17
N ASP A 212 -27.51 7.47 -21.81
CA ASP A 212 -27.80 6.05 -21.54
C ASP A 212 -26.59 5.16 -21.87
N LYS A 213 -25.89 5.43 -22.97
CA LYS A 213 -24.68 4.69 -23.37
C LYS A 213 -23.52 4.95 -22.40
N ILE A 214 -23.38 6.20 -21.93
CA ILE A 214 -22.37 6.54 -20.92
C ILE A 214 -22.68 5.81 -19.61
N ALA A 215 -23.94 5.80 -19.16
CA ALA A 215 -24.38 5.09 -17.97
C ALA A 215 -24.08 3.59 -18.05
N GLU A 216 -24.32 2.97 -19.22
CA GLU A 216 -23.98 1.57 -19.47
C GLU A 216 -22.47 1.30 -19.34
N ILE A 217 -21.63 2.08 -20.02
CA ILE A 217 -20.16 1.92 -20.00
C ILE A 217 -19.58 2.17 -18.60
N THR A 218 -20.02 3.26 -17.97
CA THR A 218 -19.52 3.71 -16.65
C THR A 218 -20.18 2.98 -15.49
N LYS A 219 -21.27 2.25 -15.71
CA LYS A 219 -22.09 1.62 -14.67
C LYS A 219 -22.52 2.61 -13.57
N LEU A 220 -22.63 3.90 -13.92
CA LEU A 220 -23.10 4.94 -13.03
C LEU A 220 -24.61 5.16 -13.21
N PRO A 221 -25.33 5.63 -12.18
CA PRO A 221 -26.71 6.06 -12.32
C PRO A 221 -26.85 7.15 -13.38
N LEU A 222 -27.95 7.12 -14.14
CA LEU A 222 -28.20 8.09 -15.21
C LEU A 222 -28.21 9.54 -14.70
N GLU A 223 -28.70 9.74 -13.47
CA GLU A 223 -28.69 11.06 -12.81
C GLU A 223 -27.26 11.59 -12.59
N GLU A 224 -26.32 10.75 -12.15
CA GLU A 224 -24.92 11.13 -11.98
C GLU A 224 -24.27 11.46 -13.33
N VAL A 225 -24.58 10.68 -14.36
CA VAL A 225 -24.12 10.94 -15.74
C VAL A 225 -24.63 12.28 -16.26
N GLN A 226 -25.91 12.60 -16.03
CA GLN A 226 -26.49 13.88 -16.44
C GLN A 226 -25.84 15.06 -15.71
N GLN A 227 -25.60 14.93 -14.40
CA GLN A 227 -24.88 15.95 -13.62
C GLN A 227 -23.45 16.14 -14.13
N MET A 228 -22.76 15.05 -14.47
CA MET A 228 -21.43 15.08 -15.06
C MET A 228 -21.45 15.80 -16.42
N LEU A 229 -22.38 15.47 -17.32
CA LEU A 229 -22.50 16.12 -18.62
C LEU A 229 -22.84 17.61 -18.51
N ALA A 230 -23.65 18.00 -17.52
CA ALA A 230 -23.90 19.41 -17.23
C ALA A 230 -22.62 20.17 -16.87
N LYS A 231 -21.72 19.57 -16.06
CA LYS A 231 -20.41 20.17 -15.76
C LYS A 231 -19.54 20.31 -17.01
N VAL A 232 -19.53 19.28 -17.86
CA VAL A 232 -18.78 19.31 -19.13
C VAL A 232 -19.28 20.44 -20.03
N LYS A 233 -20.59 20.59 -20.17
CA LYS A 233 -21.19 21.66 -20.98
C LYS A 233 -20.80 23.05 -20.49
N THR A 234 -20.95 23.30 -19.18
CA THR A 234 -20.55 24.58 -18.56
C THR A 234 -19.06 24.88 -18.79
N TYR A 235 -18.20 23.87 -18.70
CA TYR A 235 -16.77 24.02 -18.95
C TYR A 235 -16.45 24.36 -20.42
N SER A 236 -17.11 23.70 -21.37
CA SER A 236 -16.96 24.00 -22.80
C SER A 236 -17.39 25.43 -23.15
N GLU A 237 -18.47 25.93 -22.54
CA GLU A 237 -18.95 27.32 -22.74
C GLU A 237 -17.93 28.36 -22.23
N GLN A 238 -17.30 28.09 -21.07
CA GLN A 238 -16.27 28.96 -20.49
C GLN A 238 -14.97 29.00 -21.29
N LYS A 239 -14.60 27.90 -21.95
CA LYS A 239 -13.37 27.81 -22.77
C LYS A 239 -13.49 28.51 -24.13
N THR A 240 -14.72 28.79 -24.57
CA THR A 240 -15.03 29.45 -25.86
C THR A 240 -15.19 30.97 -25.73
N THR A 241 -15.16 31.50 -24.50
CA THR A 241 -15.25 32.93 -24.16
C THR A 241 -13.87 33.48 -23.81
#